data_AF-A0A538C611-F1
#
_entry.id   AF-A0A538C611-F1
#
_cell.length_a   1.000
_cell.length_b   1.000
_cell.length_c   1.000
_cell.angle_alpha   90.00
_cell.angle_beta   90.00
_cell.angle_gamma   90.00
#
_symmetry.space_group_name_H-M   'P 1'
#
loop_
_entity.id
_entity.type
_entity.pdbx_description
1 polymer ?
#
loop_
_entity_poly.entity_id
_entity_poly.type
_entity_poly.pdbx_seq_one_letter_code
_entity_poly.pdbx_strand_id
1 'polypeptide(L)'
;MNEGSVLKALAGVRIAIGVGAWATPRLAGRLFGLDAAANPQAPYLARLFGARDVALAWGALGSSGDARRQWLLLGLACDGADALAGVAGGRAGYLPAFTSALLTGTALSALGLGALALREA
;
A
#
# COMPACT_ATOMS: atom_id res chain seq x y z
N MET A 1 -12.54 16.21 -8.40
CA MET A 1 -11.16 15.91 -8.81
C MET A 1 -11.21 15.50 -10.28
N ASN A 2 -10.28 15.95 -11.13
CA ASN A 2 -10.22 15.43 -12.51
C ASN A 2 -9.64 14.01 -12.49
N GLU A 3 -10.02 13.17 -13.46
CA GLU A 3 -9.59 11.76 -13.61
C GLU A 3 -8.07 11.58 -13.41
N GLY A 4 -7.27 12.39 -14.08
CA GLY A 4 -5.82 12.34 -13.95
C GLY A 4 -5.26 12.73 -12.57
N SER A 5 -6.06 13.38 -11.70
CA SER A 5 -5.62 13.81 -10.37
C SER A 5 -5.74 12.71 -9.31
N VAL A 6 -6.78 11.86 -9.36
CA VAL A 6 -6.93 10.73 -8.42
C VAL A 6 -5.85 9.68 -8.68
N LEU A 7 -5.67 9.29 -9.94
CA LEU A 7 -4.64 8.34 -10.34
C LEU A 7 -3.24 8.80 -9.92
N LYS A 8 -2.89 10.07 -10.18
CA LYS A 8 -1.59 10.62 -9.79
C LYS A 8 -1.41 10.68 -8.27
N ALA A 9 -2.46 11.01 -7.52
CA ALA A 9 -2.40 11.00 -6.06
C ALA A 9 -2.16 9.58 -5.52
N LEU A 10 -2.95 8.60 -5.99
CA LEU A 10 -2.77 7.19 -5.62
C LEU A 10 -1.36 6.70 -5.96
N ALA A 11 -0.91 6.92 -7.19
CA ALA A 11 0.42 6.49 -7.63
C ALA A 11 1.53 7.19 -6.84
N GLY A 12 1.38 8.49 -6.55
CA GLY A 12 2.33 9.25 -5.74
C GLY A 12 2.47 8.68 -4.33
N VAL A 13 1.36 8.34 -3.67
CA VAL A 13 1.38 7.71 -2.34
C VAL A 13 2.03 6.33 -2.39
N ARG A 14 1.68 5.48 -3.36
CA ARG A 14 2.30 4.15 -3.54
C ARG A 14 3.80 4.24 -3.77
N ILE A 15 4.25 5.18 -4.59
CA ILE A 15 5.67 5.40 -4.84
C ILE A 15 6.37 5.87 -3.56
N ALA A 16 5.80 6.84 -2.84
CA ALA A 16 6.38 7.35 -1.61
C ALA A 16 6.51 6.26 -0.54
N ILE A 17 5.43 5.50 -0.30
CA ILE A 17 5.41 4.40 0.66
C ILE A 17 6.33 3.27 0.19
N GLY A 18 6.25 2.86 -1.07
CA GLY A 18 7.02 1.75 -1.61
C GLY A 18 8.52 2.00 -1.64
N VAL A 19 8.94 3.19 -2.10
CA VAL A 19 10.36 3.60 -2.06
C VAL A 19 10.84 3.74 -0.62
N GLY A 20 10.04 4.32 0.28
CA GLY A 20 10.36 4.42 1.70
C GLY A 20 10.55 3.04 2.35
N ALA A 21 9.61 2.12 2.11
CA ALA A 21 9.68 0.75 2.60
C ALA A 21 10.88 -0.03 2.03
N TRP A 22 11.27 0.25 0.77
CA TRP A 22 12.40 -0.44 0.14
C TRP A 22 13.76 0.12 0.57
N ALA A 23 13.92 1.45 0.54
CA ALA A 23 15.18 2.14 0.81
C ALA A 23 15.45 2.28 2.32
N THR A 24 14.43 2.58 3.11
CA THR A 24 14.56 2.83 4.56
C THR A 24 13.56 2.01 5.39
N PRO A 25 13.52 0.67 5.25
CA PRO A 25 12.47 -0.19 5.83
C PRO A 25 12.29 -0.06 7.34
N ARG A 26 13.38 0.16 8.08
CA ARG A 26 13.33 0.35 9.55
C ARG A 26 12.71 1.68 9.94
N LEU A 27 12.92 2.73 9.14
CA LEU A 27 12.27 4.03 9.37
C LEU A 27 10.80 3.95 8.98
N ALA A 28 10.51 3.43 7.78
CA ALA A 28 9.14 3.22 7.31
C ALA A 28 8.33 2.40 8.33
N GLY A 29 8.85 1.25 8.77
CA GLY A 29 8.18 0.43 9.78
C GLY A 29 7.87 1.19 11.08
N ARG A 30 8.82 1.97 11.60
CA ARG A 30 8.61 2.79 12.81
C ARG A 30 7.50 3.83 12.63
N LEU A 31 7.39 4.47 11.46
CA LEU A 31 6.31 5.42 11.17
C LEU A 31 4.94 4.73 11.16
N PHE A 32 4.89 3.45 10.82
CA PHE A 32 3.69 2.62 10.89
C PHE A 32 3.52 1.91 12.25
N GLY A 33 4.33 2.22 13.26
CA GLY A 33 4.23 1.60 14.60
C GLY A 33 4.74 0.16 14.66
N LEU A 34 5.61 -0.25 13.73
CA LEU A 34 6.28 -1.55 13.72
C LEU A 34 7.65 -1.48 14.40
N ASP A 35 8.00 -2.55 15.13
CA ASP A 35 9.32 -2.74 15.72
C ASP A 35 10.17 -3.71 14.90
N ALA A 36 11.07 -3.15 14.09
CA ALA A 36 12.00 -3.93 13.27
C ALA A 36 13.20 -4.49 14.06
N ALA A 37 13.39 -4.11 15.33
CA ALA A 37 14.39 -4.71 16.21
C ALA A 37 13.86 -6.01 16.82
N ALA A 38 12.60 -6.03 17.23
CA ALA A 38 11.91 -7.24 17.70
C ALA A 38 11.70 -8.28 16.58
N ASN A 39 11.65 -7.86 15.31
CA ASN A 39 11.58 -8.75 14.15
C ASN A 39 12.65 -8.39 13.09
N PRO A 40 13.84 -9.03 13.12
CA PRO A 40 14.93 -8.71 12.20
C PRO A 40 14.65 -9.11 10.74
N GLN A 41 13.62 -9.93 10.48
CA GLN A 41 13.20 -10.30 9.12
C GLN A 41 12.23 -9.28 8.50
N ALA A 42 11.62 -8.40 9.31
CA ALA A 42 10.67 -7.39 8.82
C ALA A 42 11.24 -6.48 7.71
N PRO A 43 12.50 -6.01 7.76
CA PRO A 43 13.07 -5.20 6.68
C PRO A 43 13.20 -5.90 5.33
N TYR A 44 13.27 -7.23 5.30
CA TYR A 44 13.23 -7.99 4.05
C TYR A 44 11.82 -7.96 3.45
N LEU A 45 10.80 -8.28 4.26
CA LEU A 45 9.40 -8.26 3.84
C LEU A 45 8.94 -6.86 3.39
N ALA A 46 9.37 -5.80 4.10
CA ALA A 46 9.09 -4.42 3.72
C ALA A 46 9.63 -4.05 2.33
N ARG A 47 10.78 -4.60 1.92
CA ARG A 47 11.32 -4.40 0.56
C ARG A 47 10.50 -5.10 -0.49
N LEU A 48 10.04 -6.33 -0.23
CA LEU A 48 9.16 -7.05 -1.17
C LEU A 48 7.83 -6.30 -1.35
N PHE A 49 7.24 -5.84 -0.24
CA PHE A 49 6.06 -4.99 -0.24
C PHE A 49 6.30 -3.71 -1.06
N GLY A 50 7.39 -3.00 -0.79
CA GLY A 50 7.70 -1.74 -1.46
C GLY A 50 7.92 -1.89 -2.97
N ALA A 51 8.61 -2.97 -3.39
CA ALA A 51 8.80 -3.27 -4.81
C ALA A 51 7.46 -3.52 -5.54
N ARG A 52 6.54 -4.26 -4.91
CA ARG A 52 5.18 -4.48 -5.43
C ARG A 52 4.44 -3.15 -5.59
N ASP A 53 4.50 -2.29 -4.58
CA ASP A 53 3.74 -1.04 -4.57
C ASP A 53 4.21 -0.06 -5.65
N VAL A 54 5.53 0.03 -5.85
CA VAL A 54 6.12 0.80 -6.95
C VAL A 54 5.74 0.22 -8.31
N ALA A 55 5.74 -1.11 -8.47
CA ALA A 55 5.35 -1.76 -9.72
C ALA A 55 3.87 -1.50 -10.09
N LEU A 56 2.97 -1.57 -9.11
CA LEU A 56 1.55 -1.26 -9.31
C LEU A 56 1.35 0.21 -9.74
N ALA A 57 2.06 1.14 -9.10
CA ALA A 57 2.01 2.56 -9.46
C ALA A 57 2.55 2.80 -10.88
N TRP A 58 3.70 2.20 -11.20
CA TRP A 58 4.31 2.29 -12.52
C TRP A 58 3.38 1.74 -13.60
N GLY A 59 2.79 0.56 -13.37
CA GLY A 59 1.85 -0.07 -14.29
C GLY A 59 0.62 0.80 -14.53
N ALA A 60 0.01 1.36 -13.49
CA ALA A 60 -1.18 2.20 -13.61
C ALA A 60 -0.89 3.53 -14.35
N LEU A 61 0.26 4.18 -14.06
CA LEU A 61 0.66 5.43 -14.72
C LEU A 61 1.11 5.21 -16.18
N GLY A 62 1.79 4.10 -16.46
CA GLY A 62 2.37 3.79 -17.77
C GLY A 62 1.42 3.13 -18.77
N SER A 63 0.16 2.88 -18.38
CA SER A 63 -0.85 2.23 -19.24
C SER A 63 -2.07 3.13 -19.42
N SER A 64 -2.98 2.73 -20.33
CA SER A 64 -4.26 3.40 -20.61
C SER A 64 -5.36 2.38 -20.93
N GLY A 65 -6.62 2.80 -20.89
CA GLY A 65 -7.79 1.94 -21.18
C GLY A 65 -7.81 0.68 -20.32
N ASP A 66 -8.16 -0.45 -20.93
CA ASP A 66 -8.31 -1.74 -20.22
C ASP A 66 -7.05 -2.18 -19.46
N ALA A 67 -5.86 -1.89 -19.99
CA ALA A 67 -4.60 -2.23 -19.31
C ALA A 67 -4.45 -1.45 -18.00
N ARG A 68 -4.80 -0.16 -17.97
CA ARG A 68 -4.81 0.64 -16.75
C ARG A 68 -5.85 0.13 -15.77
N ARG A 69 -7.03 -0.21 -16.27
CA ARG A 69 -8.12 -0.78 -15.48
C ARG A 69 -7.68 -2.07 -14.77
N GLN A 70 -6.93 -2.93 -15.45
CA GLN A 70 -6.35 -4.15 -14.86
C GLN A 70 -5.34 -3.84 -13.75
N TRP A 71 -4.43 -2.89 -13.96
CA TRP A 71 -3.48 -2.48 -12.91
C TRP A 71 -4.18 -1.90 -11.67
N LEU A 72 -5.22 -1.10 -11.87
CA LEU A 72 -6.03 -0.56 -10.78
C LEU A 72 -6.78 -1.66 -10.01
N LEU A 73 -7.35 -2.64 -10.70
CA LEU A 73 -7.99 -3.81 -10.08
C LEU A 73 -7.01 -4.65 -9.27
N LEU A 74 -5.80 -4.90 -9.79
CA LEU A 74 -4.73 -5.60 -9.06
C LEU A 74 -4.33 -4.82 -7.80
N GLY A 75 -4.18 -3.49 -7.91
CA GLY A 75 -3.90 -2.63 -6.77
C GLY A 75 -4.99 -2.69 -5.71
N LEU A 76 -6.27 -2.65 -6.12
CA LEU A 76 -7.42 -2.78 -5.23
C LEU A 76 -7.41 -4.12 -4.47
N ALA A 77 -7.08 -5.21 -5.16
CA ALA A 77 -6.98 -6.54 -4.55
C ALA A 77 -5.83 -6.61 -3.54
N CYS A 78 -4.66 -6.03 -3.85
CA CYS A 78 -3.54 -5.95 -2.92
C CYS A 78 -3.89 -5.12 -1.67
N ASP A 79 -4.48 -3.94 -1.84
CA ASP A 79 -4.83 -3.09 -0.69
C ASP A 79 -5.90 -3.75 0.20
N GLY A 80 -6.85 -4.47 -0.42
CA GLY A 80 -7.84 -5.25 0.32
C GLY A 80 -7.21 -6.37 1.14
N ALA A 81 -6.25 -7.09 0.55
CA ALA A 81 -5.49 -8.13 1.25
C ALA A 81 -4.65 -7.54 2.40
N ASP A 82 -4.02 -6.39 2.19
CA ASP A 82 -3.21 -5.71 3.21
C ASP A 82 -4.09 -5.21 4.37
N ALA A 83 -5.29 -4.69 4.10
CA ALA A 83 -6.25 -4.30 5.13
C ALA A 83 -6.68 -5.51 5.98
N LEU A 84 -6.98 -6.64 5.33
CA LEU A 84 -7.29 -7.89 6.02
C LEU A 84 -6.10 -8.39 6.86
N ALA A 85 -4.88 -8.24 6.37
CA ALA A 85 -3.67 -8.61 7.11
C ALA A 85 -3.49 -7.75 8.38
N GLY A 86 -3.77 -6.43 8.30
CA GLY A 86 -3.74 -5.54 9.46
C GLY A 86 -4.75 -5.92 10.53
N VAL A 87 -5.99 -6.26 10.13
CA VAL A 87 -7.04 -6.77 11.03
C VAL A 87 -6.63 -8.12 11.64
N ALA A 88 -6.15 -9.05 10.81
CA ALA A 88 -5.74 -10.38 11.25
C ALA A 88 -4.60 -10.29 12.28
N GLY A 89 -3.59 -9.45 12.04
CA GLY A 89 -2.48 -9.27 12.96
C GLY A 89 -2.87 -8.63 14.29
N GLY A 90 -3.82 -7.68 14.27
CA GLY A 90 -4.41 -7.13 15.50
C GLY A 90 -5.18 -8.18 16.29
N ARG A 91 -6.00 -9.00 15.62
CA ARG A 91 -6.75 -10.10 16.25
C ARG A 91 -5.86 -11.22 16.79
N ALA A 92 -4.74 -11.49 16.13
CA ALA A 92 -3.75 -12.47 16.56
C ALA A 92 -2.83 -11.95 17.70
N GLY A 93 -2.91 -10.66 18.04
CA GLY A 93 -2.21 -10.07 19.18
C GLY A 93 -0.74 -9.71 18.94
N TYR A 94 -0.20 -9.90 17.73
CA TYR A 94 1.19 -9.49 17.41
C TYR A 94 1.29 -8.07 16.85
N LEU A 95 0.16 -7.41 16.56
CA LEU A 95 0.10 -5.97 16.29
C LEU A 95 -0.61 -5.24 17.43
N PRO A 96 0.00 -4.22 18.03
CA PRO A 96 -0.70 -3.30 18.93
C PRO A 96 -1.93 -2.69 18.26
N ALA A 97 -2.99 -2.40 19.03
CA ALA A 97 -4.25 -1.89 18.49
C ALA A 97 -4.07 -0.65 17.60
N PHE A 98 -3.22 0.29 18.03
CA PHE A 98 -2.88 1.48 17.24
C PHE A 98 -2.19 1.13 15.92
N THR A 99 -1.17 0.26 15.94
CA THR A 99 -0.45 -0.22 14.76
C THR A 99 -1.39 -0.94 13.79
N SER A 100 -2.26 -1.82 14.30
CA SER A 100 -3.27 -2.52 13.50
C SER A 100 -4.24 -1.54 12.84
N ALA A 101 -4.74 -0.56 13.57
CA ALA A 101 -5.62 0.49 13.03
C ALA A 101 -4.92 1.35 11.97
N LEU A 102 -3.66 1.75 12.21
CA LEU A 102 -2.89 2.58 11.29
C LEU A 102 -2.60 1.85 9.96
N LEU A 103 -2.15 0.60 10.02
CA LEU A 103 -1.91 -0.22 8.82
C LEU A 103 -3.20 -0.48 8.05
N THR A 104 -4.27 -0.88 8.74
CA THR A 104 -5.57 -1.16 8.13
C THR A 104 -6.15 0.11 7.50
N GLY A 105 -6.12 1.23 8.21
CA GLY A 105 -6.64 2.51 7.72
C GLY A 105 -5.87 3.03 6.51
N THR A 106 -4.56 2.85 6.46
CA THR A 106 -3.73 3.21 5.30
C THR A 106 -4.13 2.37 4.08
N ALA A 107 -4.24 1.05 4.25
CA ALA A 107 -4.65 0.15 3.18
C ALA A 107 -6.07 0.45 2.67
N LEU A 108 -7.03 0.71 3.57
CA LEU A 108 -8.39 1.09 3.20
C LEU A 108 -8.44 2.45 2.47
N SER A 109 -7.58 3.39 2.83
CA SER A 109 -7.48 4.69 2.14
C SER A 109 -6.96 4.51 0.72
N ALA A 110 -5.93 3.68 0.51
CA ALA A 110 -5.42 3.34 -0.81
C ALA A 110 -6.47 2.59 -1.65
N LEU A 111 -7.20 1.66 -1.04
CA LEU A 111 -8.31 0.95 -1.67
C LEU A 111 -9.41 1.93 -2.12
N GLY A 112 -9.79 2.88 -1.28
CA GLY A 112 -10.76 3.92 -1.62
C GLY A 112 -10.31 4.78 -2.81
N LEU A 113 -9.06 5.23 -2.82
CA LEU A 113 -8.47 5.96 -3.94
C LEU A 113 -8.41 5.11 -5.22
N GLY A 114 -8.08 3.83 -5.10
CA GLY A 114 -8.07 2.87 -6.21
C GLY A 114 -9.47 2.67 -6.81
N ALA A 115 -10.49 2.54 -5.97
CA ALA A 115 -11.88 2.42 -6.42
C ALA A 115 -12.35 3.70 -7.12
N LEU A 116 -11.97 4.88 -6.62
CA LEU A 116 -12.27 6.16 -7.27
C LEU A 116 -11.56 6.27 -8.63
N ALA A 117 -10.25 5.99 -8.68
CA ALA A 117 -9.50 5.99 -9.93
C ALA A 117 -10.07 5.01 -10.96
N LEU A 118 -10.57 3.84 -10.52
CA LEU A 118 -11.17 2.84 -11.40
C LEU A 118 -12.52 3.26 -11.99
N ARG A 119 -13.31 4.04 -11.24
CA ARG A 119 -14.58 4.59 -11.73
C ARG A 119 -14.39 5.64 -12.81
N GLU A 120 -13.22 6.27 -12.82
CA GLU A 120 -12.86 7.33 -13.74
C GLU A 120 -12.03 6.81 -14.93
N ALA A 121 -11.60 5.54 -14.92
CA ALA A 121 -10.69 4.93 -15.90
C ALA A 121 -11.39 4.14 -17.03
#